data_AF-A0A672K5Z4-F1
#
_entry.id   AF-A0A672K5Z4-F1
#
_cell.length_a   1.000
_cell.length_b   1.000
_cell.length_c   1.000
_cell.angle_alpha   90.00
_cell.angle_beta   90.00
_cell.angle_gamma   90.00
#
_symmetry.space_group_name_H-M   'P 1'
#
loop_
_entity.id
_entity.type
_entity.pdbx_description
1 polymer ?
#
loop_
_entity_poly.entity_id
_entity_poly.type
_entity_poly.pdbx_seq_one_letter_code
_entity_poly.pdbx_strand_id
1 'polypeptide(L)'
;MAECDAEWELCKENIQPLRQGRSVSALQHALCQQQEGNHTALHQKTQAFESELRLYDGDDPLDVWVRYIKWTKQTYPQGGKESHLSVLLERAVTRFAAGKKYHNDVRYVELWIEFAEGCSDPMDVYRYMQAQGVGGLQAALYIAWSEEALQARACRQMMSSMTDQHREDDDDDEGPAEPQRSSLAELKAKGKKKAVVPINRVKASFKQPLGPKQNSRLVIFDENKASETEPLEPKFEVWTAPPTARAKENEQKPEKWTDVKVRVSGLSVAVAPPKPSFQPFVEEDDQPPAVINVVFYICYTRCLLNFI
;
A
#
# COMPACT_ATOMS: atom_id res chain seq x y z
N MET A 1 33.09 -12.07 -7.44
CA MET A 1 32.62 -12.28 -6.04
C MET A 1 32.52 -10.98 -5.24
N ALA A 2 33.29 -9.92 -5.52
CA ALA A 2 33.18 -8.64 -4.82
C ALA A 2 32.04 -7.70 -5.29
N GLU A 3 31.45 -7.95 -6.48
CA GLU A 3 30.39 -7.08 -7.02
C GLU A 3 29.00 -7.31 -6.40
N CYS A 4 28.74 -8.49 -5.84
CA CYS A 4 27.39 -8.83 -5.30
C CYS A 4 27.11 -8.19 -3.93
N ASP A 5 28.13 -7.76 -3.20
CA ASP A 5 27.94 -7.03 -1.93
C ASP A 5 27.50 -5.57 -2.13
N ALA A 6 27.62 -5.01 -3.34
CA ALA A 6 27.23 -3.63 -3.64
C ALA A 6 25.82 -3.50 -4.25
N GLU A 7 25.22 -4.59 -4.74
CA GLU A 7 23.92 -4.54 -5.42
C GLU A 7 22.77 -4.12 -4.50
N TRP A 8 22.79 -4.55 -3.24
CA TRP A 8 21.75 -4.16 -2.28
C TRP A 8 21.85 -2.68 -1.89
N GLU A 9 23.04 -2.07 -1.92
CA GLU A 9 23.21 -0.63 -1.65
C GLU A 9 22.54 0.23 -2.72
N LEU A 10 22.59 -0.21 -3.98
CA LEU A 10 21.92 0.46 -5.11
C LEU A 10 20.39 0.38 -5.02
N CYS A 11 19.86 -0.64 -4.33
CA CYS A 11 18.43 -0.90 -4.21
C CYS A 11 17.87 -0.71 -2.78
N LYS A 12 18.65 -0.16 -1.84
CA LYS A 12 18.26 -0.04 -0.42
C LYS A 12 16.97 0.75 -0.19
N GLU A 13 16.73 1.79 -0.98
CA GLU A 13 15.51 2.60 -0.92
C GLU A 13 14.26 1.83 -1.39
N ASN A 14 14.48 0.78 -2.20
CA ASN A 14 13.45 -0.11 -2.71
C ASN A 14 13.29 -1.36 -1.84
N ILE A 15 13.98 -1.50 -0.72
CA ILE A 15 13.86 -2.66 0.16
C ILE A 15 12.95 -2.28 1.32
N GLN A 16 11.75 -2.87 1.37
CA GLN A 16 10.81 -2.67 2.48
C GLN A 16 11.46 -3.17 3.78
N PRO A 17 11.58 -2.31 4.82
CA PRO A 17 12.09 -2.71 6.11
C PRO A 17 11.10 -3.69 6.76
N LEU A 18 11.63 -4.79 7.29
CA LEU A 18 10.87 -5.80 8.01
C LEU A 18 11.32 -5.81 9.47
N ARG A 19 10.37 -5.88 10.42
CA ARG A 19 10.68 -5.93 11.87
C ARG A 19 11.59 -7.11 12.24
N GLN A 20 11.42 -8.24 11.55
CA GLN A 20 12.22 -9.46 11.74
C GLN A 20 13.51 -9.49 10.89
N GLY A 21 13.78 -8.45 10.10
CA GLY A 21 14.90 -8.40 9.16
C GLY A 21 14.70 -9.26 7.91
N ARG A 22 15.75 -9.33 7.08
CA ARG A 22 15.80 -10.09 5.82
C ARG A 22 17.03 -10.99 5.80
N SER A 23 16.92 -12.13 5.12
CA SER A 23 18.07 -12.97 4.82
C SER A 23 18.88 -12.34 3.69
N VAL A 24 20.19 -12.14 3.92
CA VAL A 24 21.11 -11.53 2.94
C VAL A 24 21.16 -12.34 1.64
N SER A 25 21.28 -13.66 1.74
CA SER A 25 21.33 -14.55 0.55
C SER A 25 20.02 -14.53 -0.23
N ALA A 26 18.88 -14.52 0.46
CA ALA A 26 17.58 -14.43 -0.19
C ALA A 26 17.36 -13.07 -0.87
N LEU A 27 17.88 -12.00 -0.27
CA LEU A 27 17.85 -10.65 -0.83
C LEU A 27 18.70 -10.54 -2.09
N GLN A 28 19.95 -11.03 -2.05
CA GLN A 28 20.83 -11.07 -3.24
C GLN A 28 20.16 -11.83 -4.38
N HIS A 29 19.65 -13.02 -4.10
CA HIS A 29 18.96 -13.82 -5.10
C HIS A 29 17.71 -13.12 -5.67
N ALA A 30 16.93 -12.42 -4.84
CA ALA A 30 15.78 -11.65 -5.31
C ALA A 30 16.19 -10.47 -6.21
N LEU A 31 17.27 -9.77 -5.88
CA LEU A 31 17.80 -8.66 -6.66
C LEU A 31 18.31 -9.12 -8.03
N CYS A 32 19.08 -10.22 -8.09
CA CYS A 32 19.52 -10.79 -9.37
C CYS A 32 18.33 -11.17 -10.26
N GLN A 33 17.29 -11.79 -9.68
CA GLN A 33 16.10 -12.19 -10.44
C GLN A 33 15.30 -11.01 -11.01
N GLN A 34 15.27 -9.86 -10.32
CA GLN A 34 14.64 -8.64 -10.83
C GLN A 34 15.43 -8.05 -12.00
N GLN A 35 16.76 -8.10 -11.95
CA GLN A 35 17.62 -7.57 -13.02
C GLN A 35 17.56 -8.43 -14.30
N GLU A 36 17.47 -9.75 -14.14
CA GLU A 36 17.36 -10.70 -15.25
C GLU A 36 15.95 -10.77 -15.88
N GLY A 37 14.94 -10.15 -15.26
CA GLY A 37 13.56 -10.20 -15.74
C GLY A 37 12.96 -11.61 -15.71
N ASN A 38 13.43 -12.49 -14.84
CA ASN A 38 13.09 -13.92 -14.80
C ASN A 38 11.74 -14.17 -14.10
N HIS A 39 10.68 -13.49 -14.55
CA HIS A 39 9.33 -13.60 -14.00
C HIS A 39 8.74 -15.01 -14.12
N THR A 40 9.24 -15.83 -15.06
CA THR A 40 8.78 -17.19 -15.30
C THR A 40 9.15 -18.13 -14.16
N ALA A 41 10.38 -18.06 -13.65
CA ALA A 41 10.84 -18.86 -12.51
C ALA A 41 10.04 -18.55 -11.23
N LEU A 42 9.77 -17.26 -11.00
CA LEU A 42 8.91 -16.80 -9.90
C LEU A 42 7.50 -17.37 -10.02
N HIS A 43 6.89 -17.26 -11.20
CA HIS A 43 5.55 -17.76 -11.44
C HIS A 43 5.45 -19.28 -11.24
N GLN A 44 6.45 -20.04 -11.71
CA GLN A 44 6.52 -21.49 -11.48
C GLN A 44 6.60 -21.83 -9.99
N LYS A 45 7.40 -21.07 -9.22
CA LYS A 45 7.53 -21.29 -7.78
C LYS A 45 6.23 -20.96 -7.04
N THR A 46 5.54 -19.89 -7.42
CA THR A 46 4.19 -19.57 -6.93
C THR A 46 3.20 -20.70 -7.25
N GLN A 47 3.19 -21.20 -8.48
CA GLN A 47 2.31 -22.32 -8.88
C GLN A 47 2.59 -23.59 -8.07
N ALA A 48 3.86 -23.87 -7.74
CA ALA A 48 4.23 -25.01 -6.91
C ALA A 48 3.71 -24.89 -5.48
N PHE A 49 3.77 -23.71 -4.86
CA PHE A 49 3.14 -23.49 -3.55
C PHE A 49 1.61 -23.60 -3.61
N GLU A 50 0.98 -23.05 -4.65
CA GLU A 50 -0.48 -23.14 -4.83
C GLU A 50 -0.95 -24.58 -5.11
N SER A 51 -0.15 -25.42 -5.78
CA SER A 51 -0.45 -26.85 -5.93
C SER A 51 -0.25 -27.61 -4.63
N GLU A 52 0.83 -27.32 -3.89
CA GLU A 52 1.08 -27.87 -2.56
C GLU A 52 -0.11 -27.57 -1.63
N LEU A 53 -0.57 -26.32 -1.55
CA LEU A 53 -1.74 -25.94 -0.75
C LEU A 53 -3.03 -26.72 -1.08
N ARG A 54 -3.20 -27.14 -2.34
CA ARG A 54 -4.40 -27.90 -2.79
C ARG A 54 -4.29 -29.39 -2.53
N LEU A 55 -3.08 -29.93 -2.63
CA LEU A 55 -2.81 -31.37 -2.61
C LEU A 55 -2.25 -31.85 -1.27
N TYR A 56 -1.95 -30.94 -0.34
CA TYR A 56 -1.35 -31.27 0.94
C TYR A 56 -2.25 -32.19 1.77
N ASP A 57 -1.72 -33.35 2.13
CA ASP A 57 -2.36 -34.40 2.93
C ASP A 57 -1.67 -34.65 4.28
N GLY A 58 -0.67 -33.83 4.63
CA GLY A 58 0.08 -33.97 5.87
C GLY A 58 -0.63 -33.46 7.13
N ASP A 59 0.00 -33.69 8.29
CA ASP A 59 -0.56 -33.37 9.61
C ASP A 59 -0.58 -31.87 9.95
N ASP A 60 0.32 -31.08 9.33
CA ASP A 60 0.47 -29.65 9.61
C ASP A 60 0.27 -28.76 8.36
N PRO A 61 -1.00 -28.55 7.94
CA PRO A 61 -1.29 -27.66 6.81
C PRO A 61 -0.82 -26.23 7.02
N LEU A 62 -0.64 -25.75 8.27
CA LEU A 62 -0.17 -24.39 8.56
C LEU A 62 1.26 -24.16 8.06
N ASP A 63 2.13 -25.18 8.12
CA ASP A 63 3.54 -25.08 7.71
C ASP A 63 3.70 -24.61 6.26
N VAL A 64 2.86 -25.12 5.36
CA VAL A 64 2.90 -24.75 3.93
C VAL A 64 2.62 -23.25 3.76
N TRP A 65 1.66 -22.71 4.52
CA TRP A 65 1.36 -21.27 4.50
C TRP A 65 2.51 -20.44 5.04
N VAL A 66 3.10 -20.85 6.17
CA VAL A 66 4.24 -20.14 6.78
C VAL A 66 5.43 -20.11 5.82
N ARG A 67 5.76 -21.24 5.18
CA ARG A 67 6.82 -21.32 4.16
C ARG A 67 6.51 -20.45 2.94
N TYR A 68 5.28 -20.48 2.46
CA TYR A 68 4.88 -19.70 1.30
C TYR A 68 4.95 -18.19 1.58
N ILE A 69 4.42 -17.74 2.72
CA ILE A 69 4.47 -16.33 3.13
C ILE A 69 5.90 -15.86 3.33
N LYS A 70 6.74 -16.66 4.00
CA LYS A 70 8.17 -16.37 4.17
C LYS A 70 8.89 -16.24 2.84
N TRP A 71 8.64 -17.15 1.90
CA TRP A 71 9.18 -17.09 0.55
C TRP A 71 8.75 -15.79 -0.15
N THR A 72 7.46 -15.48 -0.14
CA THR A 72 6.92 -14.24 -0.74
C THR A 72 7.59 -12.99 -0.19
N LYS A 73 7.78 -12.88 1.14
CA LYS A 73 8.47 -11.73 1.75
C LYS A 73 9.91 -11.60 1.28
N GLN A 74 10.61 -12.72 1.13
CA GLN A 74 12.02 -12.75 0.71
C GLN A 74 12.19 -12.44 -0.76
N THR A 75 11.29 -12.96 -1.61
CA THR A 75 11.34 -12.83 -3.07
C THR A 75 10.95 -11.44 -3.55
N TYR A 76 10.10 -10.72 -2.81
CA TYR A 76 9.63 -9.39 -3.17
C TYR A 76 10.17 -8.34 -2.18
N PRO A 77 11.42 -7.85 -2.37
CA PRO A 77 12.03 -6.89 -1.45
C PRO A 77 11.26 -5.57 -1.37
N GLN A 78 10.68 -5.10 -2.48
CA GLN A 78 9.88 -3.88 -2.57
C GLN A 78 8.50 -3.98 -1.90
N GLY A 79 8.03 -5.18 -1.59
CA GLY A 79 6.66 -5.39 -1.14
C GLY A 79 5.63 -4.89 -2.16
N GLY A 80 4.46 -4.50 -1.67
CA GLY A 80 3.39 -3.93 -2.51
C GLY A 80 2.47 -4.96 -3.16
N LYS A 81 1.79 -4.55 -4.25
CA LYS A 81 0.71 -5.34 -4.87
C LYS A 81 1.20 -6.57 -5.62
N GLU A 82 2.42 -6.52 -6.17
CA GLU A 82 3.02 -7.58 -6.98
C GLU A 82 3.30 -8.87 -6.19
N SER A 83 3.52 -8.76 -4.87
CA SER A 83 3.77 -9.92 -4.01
C SER A 83 2.49 -10.67 -3.65
N HIS A 84 1.31 -10.05 -3.83
CA HIS A 84 0.02 -10.55 -3.35
C HIS A 84 0.01 -10.96 -1.86
N LEU A 85 0.94 -10.44 -1.06
CA LEU A 85 1.15 -10.85 0.33
C LEU A 85 -0.07 -10.60 1.21
N SER A 86 -0.76 -9.47 1.05
CA SER A 86 -1.97 -9.15 1.83
C SER A 86 -3.10 -10.14 1.58
N VAL A 87 -3.32 -10.53 0.31
CA VAL A 87 -4.32 -11.53 -0.07
C VAL A 87 -3.92 -12.91 0.45
N LEU A 88 -2.62 -13.23 0.42
CA LEU A 88 -2.11 -14.49 0.95
C LEU A 88 -2.30 -14.60 2.47
N LEU A 89 -2.01 -13.54 3.20
CA LEU A 89 -2.26 -13.44 4.65
C LEU A 89 -3.75 -13.58 4.97
N GLU A 90 -4.62 -12.83 4.27
CA GLU A 90 -6.08 -12.91 4.43
C GLU A 90 -6.61 -14.33 4.22
N ARG A 91 -6.14 -15.01 3.16
CA ARG A 91 -6.48 -16.41 2.89
C ARG A 91 -6.02 -17.33 4.01
N ALA A 92 -4.79 -17.14 4.51
CA ALA A 92 -4.22 -17.97 5.58
C ALA A 92 -5.01 -17.83 6.89
N VAL A 93 -5.24 -16.60 7.35
CA VAL A 93 -5.96 -16.35 8.61
C VAL A 93 -7.41 -16.81 8.53
N THR A 94 -8.07 -16.64 7.39
CA THR A 94 -9.44 -17.10 7.17
C THR A 94 -9.53 -18.64 7.12
N ARG A 95 -8.54 -19.31 6.52
CA ARG A 95 -8.53 -20.77 6.35
C ARG A 95 -8.49 -21.52 7.68
N PHE A 96 -7.86 -20.95 8.70
CA PHE A 96 -7.72 -21.56 10.03
C PHE A 96 -8.60 -20.90 11.10
N ALA A 97 -9.31 -19.82 10.80
CA ALA A 97 -10.18 -19.12 11.76
C ALA A 97 -11.26 -20.02 12.39
N ALA A 98 -11.83 -20.97 11.64
CA ALA A 98 -12.84 -21.89 12.16
C ALA A 98 -12.26 -22.97 13.08
N GLY A 99 -10.99 -23.34 12.90
CA GLY A 99 -10.35 -24.44 13.60
C GLY A 99 -9.47 -23.96 14.76
N LYS A 100 -9.85 -24.28 16.00
CA LYS A 100 -9.10 -23.85 17.19
C LYS A 100 -7.72 -24.51 17.38
N LYS A 101 -7.33 -25.43 16.49
CA LYS A 101 -6.06 -26.21 16.56
C LYS A 101 -4.83 -25.30 16.68
N TYR A 102 -4.80 -24.20 15.94
CA TYR A 102 -3.63 -23.33 15.83
C TYR A 102 -3.73 -22.03 16.62
N HIS A 103 -4.80 -21.83 17.41
CA HIS A 103 -5.05 -20.55 18.09
C HIS A 103 -3.89 -20.10 18.98
N ASN A 104 -3.21 -21.03 19.64
CA ASN A 104 -2.06 -20.73 20.49
C ASN A 104 -0.73 -21.17 19.86
N ASP A 105 -0.67 -21.44 18.55
CA ASP A 105 0.59 -21.65 17.83
C ASP A 105 1.24 -20.28 17.56
N VAL A 106 2.51 -20.12 17.92
CA VAL A 106 3.28 -18.88 17.70
C VAL A 106 3.23 -18.47 16.24
N ARG A 107 3.38 -19.44 15.32
CA ARG A 107 3.39 -19.18 13.87
C ARG A 107 2.07 -18.59 13.40
N TYR A 108 0.96 -19.09 13.91
CA TYR A 108 -0.36 -18.59 13.55
C TYR A 108 -0.61 -17.20 14.11
N VAL A 109 -0.20 -16.95 15.36
CA VAL A 109 -0.31 -15.62 15.97
C VAL A 109 0.55 -14.60 15.24
N GLU A 110 1.76 -14.96 14.82
CA GLU A 110 2.60 -14.10 13.99
C GLU A 110 1.95 -13.77 12.64
N LEU A 111 1.28 -14.73 11.99
CA LEU A 111 0.52 -14.45 10.75
C LEU A 111 -0.60 -13.44 10.97
N TRP A 112 -1.29 -13.50 12.11
CA TRP A 112 -2.32 -12.51 12.45
C TRP A 112 -1.74 -11.14 12.76
N ILE A 113 -0.62 -11.07 13.47
CA ILE A 113 0.09 -9.81 13.74
C ILE A 113 0.53 -9.17 12.41
N GLU A 114 1.11 -9.97 11.51
CA GLU A 114 1.52 -9.49 10.19
C GLU A 114 0.31 -9.06 9.33
N PHE A 115 -0.83 -9.74 9.45
CA PHE A 115 -2.07 -9.30 8.83
C PHE A 115 -2.55 -7.96 9.40
N ALA A 116 -2.47 -7.76 10.73
CA ALA A 116 -2.84 -6.51 11.38
C ALA A 116 -1.99 -5.33 10.91
N GLU A 117 -0.67 -5.52 10.73
CA GLU A 117 0.24 -4.50 10.21
C GLU A 117 -0.13 -4.01 8.79
N GLY A 118 -0.83 -4.84 8.01
CA GLY A 118 -1.34 -4.49 6.68
C GLY A 118 -2.75 -3.88 6.66
N CYS A 119 -3.41 -3.79 7.81
CA CYS A 119 -4.78 -3.27 7.94
C CYS A 119 -4.81 -1.76 8.19
N SER A 120 -5.90 -1.10 7.79
CA SER A 120 -6.09 0.32 8.08
C SER A 120 -6.32 0.63 9.57
N ASP A 121 -6.91 -0.31 10.30
CA ASP A 121 -7.06 -0.24 11.75
C ASP A 121 -6.59 -1.58 12.38
N PRO A 122 -5.32 -1.66 12.81
CA PRO A 122 -4.79 -2.86 13.45
C PRO A 122 -5.46 -3.16 14.80
N MET A 123 -6.04 -2.16 15.47
CA MET A 123 -6.67 -2.31 16.79
C MET A 123 -7.89 -3.24 16.74
N ASP A 124 -8.69 -3.12 15.68
CA ASP A 124 -9.85 -4.00 15.45
C ASP A 124 -9.43 -5.45 15.24
N VAL A 125 -8.27 -5.69 14.61
CA VAL A 125 -7.74 -7.04 14.41
C VAL A 125 -7.36 -7.67 15.74
N TYR A 126 -6.65 -6.95 16.62
CA TYR A 126 -6.29 -7.48 17.95
C TYR A 126 -7.51 -7.74 18.83
N ARG A 127 -8.52 -6.86 18.79
CA ARG A 127 -9.81 -7.09 19.47
C ARG A 127 -10.51 -8.34 18.96
N TYR A 128 -10.52 -8.53 17.64
CA TYR A 128 -11.06 -9.75 17.02
C TYR A 128 -10.30 -11.00 17.47
N MET A 129 -8.97 -10.97 17.47
CA MET A 129 -8.14 -12.09 17.94
C MET A 129 -8.47 -12.45 19.39
N GLN A 130 -8.59 -11.46 20.26
CA GLN A 130 -8.99 -11.68 21.65
C GLN A 130 -10.39 -12.30 21.75
N ALA A 131 -11.36 -11.78 20.99
CA ALA A 131 -12.74 -12.30 20.99
C ALA A 131 -12.86 -13.74 20.49
N GLN A 132 -12.05 -14.12 19.51
CA GLN A 132 -11.99 -15.50 19.02
C GLN A 132 -11.11 -16.42 19.89
N GLY A 133 -10.42 -15.87 20.89
CA GLY A 133 -9.43 -16.60 21.68
C GLY A 133 -8.24 -17.08 20.84
N VAL A 134 -7.83 -16.29 19.84
CA VAL A 134 -6.60 -16.49 19.08
C VAL A 134 -5.47 -15.79 19.81
N GLY A 135 -4.41 -16.52 20.13
CA GLY A 135 -3.20 -16.00 20.77
C GLY A 135 -3.34 -15.63 22.23
N GLY A 136 -4.41 -16.06 22.92
CA GLY A 136 -4.63 -15.72 24.33
C GLY A 136 -3.53 -16.22 25.28
N LEU A 137 -2.77 -17.25 24.89
CA LEU A 137 -1.60 -17.73 25.65
C LEU A 137 -0.27 -17.24 25.07
N GLN A 138 -0.27 -16.40 24.03
CA GLN A 138 0.93 -15.98 23.32
C GLN A 138 1.31 -14.54 23.66
N ALA A 139 2.50 -14.36 24.24
CA ALA A 139 3.03 -13.05 24.60
C ALA A 139 3.16 -12.10 23.39
N ALA A 140 3.46 -12.66 22.21
CA ALA A 140 3.60 -11.90 20.97
C ALA A 140 2.35 -11.05 20.65
N LEU A 141 1.14 -11.59 20.93
CA LEU A 141 -0.11 -10.86 20.75
C LEU A 141 -0.15 -9.60 21.63
N TYR A 142 0.12 -9.77 22.93
CA TYR A 142 0.02 -8.67 23.89
C TYR A 142 1.10 -7.61 23.67
N ILE A 143 2.30 -8.02 23.26
CA ILE A 143 3.38 -7.09 22.90
C ILE A 143 2.92 -6.23 21.72
N ALA A 144 2.56 -6.85 20.59
CA ALA A 144 2.14 -6.13 19.39
C ALA A 144 0.91 -5.25 19.63
N TRP A 145 -0.05 -5.74 20.40
CA TRP A 145 -1.25 -4.97 20.76
C TRP A 145 -0.91 -3.75 21.64
N SER A 146 -0.04 -3.92 22.64
CA SER A 146 0.38 -2.82 23.51
C SER A 146 1.16 -1.74 22.75
N GLU A 147 2.03 -2.13 21.83
CA GLU A 147 2.80 -1.22 20.98
C GLU A 147 1.85 -0.35 20.12
N GLU A 148 0.86 -0.97 19.48
CA GLU A 148 -0.14 -0.26 18.68
C GLU A 148 -0.98 0.70 19.54
N ALA A 149 -1.42 0.25 20.71
CA ALA A 149 -2.19 1.09 21.64
C ALA A 149 -1.39 2.30 22.13
N LEU A 150 -0.11 2.12 22.41
CA LEU A 150 0.82 3.18 22.80
C LEU A 150 1.04 4.17 21.66
N GLN A 151 1.29 3.68 20.45
CA GLN A 151 1.45 4.53 19.26
C GLN A 151 0.21 5.37 19.01
N ALA A 152 -0.98 4.76 19.05
CA ALA A 152 -2.25 5.48 18.89
C ALA A 152 -2.45 6.54 19.99
N ARG A 153 -2.06 6.25 21.24
CA ARG A 153 -2.10 7.22 22.34
C ARG A 153 -1.12 8.38 22.12
N ALA A 154 0.11 8.09 21.71
CA ALA A 154 1.13 9.09 21.44
C ALA A 154 0.69 10.03 20.31
N CYS A 155 0.14 9.49 19.22
CA CYS A 155 -0.44 10.29 18.14
C CYS A 155 -1.57 11.21 18.65
N ARG A 156 -2.50 10.70 19.48
CA ARG A 156 -3.56 11.54 20.06
C ARG A 156 -3.03 12.65 20.97
N GLN A 157 -2.04 12.35 21.80
CA GLN A 157 -1.42 13.34 22.70
C GLN A 157 -0.69 14.43 21.91
N MET A 158 0.08 14.05 20.88
CA MET A 158 0.77 14.99 20.00
C MET A 158 -0.21 15.93 19.28
N MET A 159 -1.33 15.39 18.79
CA MET A 159 -2.39 16.20 18.19
C MET A 159 -3.03 17.16 19.21
N SER A 160 -3.21 16.73 20.46
CA SER A 160 -3.73 17.59 21.54
C SER A 160 -2.75 18.70 21.92
N SER A 161 -1.46 18.40 22.06
CA SER A 161 -0.46 19.41 22.43
C SER A 161 -0.30 20.50 21.36
N MET A 162 -0.42 20.14 20.07
CA MET A 162 -0.45 21.13 18.99
C MET A 162 -1.68 22.05 19.05
N THR A 163 -2.83 21.57 19.54
CA THR A 163 -4.02 22.40 19.71
C THR A 163 -3.95 23.31 20.94
N ASP A 164 -3.17 22.95 21.96
CA ASP A 164 -3.03 23.75 23.19
C ASP A 164 -1.92 24.80 23.09
N GLN A 165 -0.82 24.54 22.35
CA GLN A 165 0.20 25.57 22.05
C GLN A 165 -0.38 26.79 21.33
N HIS A 166 -1.46 26.63 20.57
CA HIS A 166 -2.14 27.76 19.93
C HIS A 166 -2.98 28.63 20.89
N ARG A 167 -3.05 28.30 22.19
CA ARG A 167 -3.81 29.05 23.19
C ARG A 167 -2.96 29.83 24.19
N GLU A 168 -1.67 29.52 24.29
CA GLU A 168 -0.78 30.09 25.33
C GLU A 168 0.18 31.16 24.80
N ASP A 169 0.36 31.29 23.47
CA ASP A 169 1.24 32.29 22.84
C ASP A 169 0.49 33.58 22.38
N ASP A 170 -0.77 33.77 22.79
CA ASP A 170 -1.63 34.91 22.36
C ASP A 170 -1.45 36.19 23.20
N ASP A 171 -0.48 36.26 24.13
CA ASP A 171 -0.32 37.43 25.02
C ASP A 171 0.82 38.41 24.66
N ASP A 172 1.76 38.15 23.73
CA ASP A 172 2.90 39.11 23.54
C ASP A 172 3.61 39.25 22.14
N ASP A 173 3.14 38.73 21.00
CA ASP A 173 3.82 39.02 19.69
C ASP A 173 2.85 39.25 18.50
N GLU A 174 2.79 40.49 18.00
CA GLU A 174 1.97 40.93 16.85
C GLU A 174 2.66 40.56 15.51
N GLY A 175 2.75 39.26 15.22
CA GLY A 175 3.02 38.74 13.88
C GLY A 175 1.73 38.50 13.09
N PRO A 176 1.70 38.61 11.74
CA PRO A 176 0.48 38.34 10.98
C PRO A 176 0.14 36.84 11.06
N ALA A 177 -0.85 36.52 11.89
CA ALA A 177 -1.35 35.16 12.09
C ALA A 177 -1.69 34.51 10.73
N GLU A 178 -1.09 33.35 10.44
CA GLU A 178 -1.46 32.56 9.27
C GLU A 178 -2.96 32.22 9.33
N PRO A 179 -3.70 32.33 8.21
CA PRO A 179 -5.15 32.11 8.22
C PRO A 179 -5.49 30.65 8.50
N GLN A 180 -5.85 30.36 9.75
CA GLN A 180 -6.33 29.05 10.16
C GLN A 180 -7.73 28.76 9.58
N ARG A 181 -8.01 27.48 9.30
CA ARG A 181 -9.32 27.04 8.83
C ARG A 181 -10.36 27.25 9.92
N SER A 182 -11.25 28.22 9.75
CA SER A 182 -12.43 28.38 10.58
C SER A 182 -13.43 27.25 10.33
N SER A 183 -13.60 26.38 11.33
CA SER A 183 -14.61 25.32 11.31
C SER A 183 -16.00 25.97 11.22
N LEU A 184 -16.81 25.54 10.24
CA LEU A 184 -18.16 26.03 9.99
C LEU A 184 -18.29 27.52 9.62
N ALA A 185 -17.25 28.16 9.08
CA ALA A 185 -17.43 29.50 8.51
C ALA A 185 -18.34 29.48 7.28
N GLU A 186 -19.32 30.38 7.24
CA GLU A 186 -20.17 30.58 6.07
C GLU A 186 -19.31 30.97 4.85
N LEU A 187 -19.31 30.11 3.82
CA LEU A 187 -18.70 30.40 2.53
C LEU A 187 -19.47 31.55 1.84
N LYS A 188 -19.08 32.80 2.10
CA LYS A 188 -19.61 33.93 1.34
C LYS A 188 -18.95 33.98 -0.04
N ALA A 189 -19.72 33.69 -1.07
CA ALA A 189 -19.28 33.81 -2.47
C ALA A 189 -18.93 35.28 -2.78
N LYS A 190 -17.65 35.63 -2.80
CA LYS A 190 -17.17 36.95 -3.22
C LYS A 190 -16.50 36.85 -4.58
N GLY A 191 -17.33 36.75 -5.63
CA GLY A 191 -16.91 36.83 -7.03
C GLY A 191 -17.52 38.06 -7.70
N LYS A 192 -16.68 38.94 -8.27
CA LYS A 192 -17.12 40.13 -9.05
C LYS A 192 -17.94 39.68 -10.26
N LYS A 193 -19.13 40.26 -10.41
CA LYS A 193 -20.13 39.93 -11.43
C LYS A 193 -19.59 40.17 -12.85
N LYS A 194 -19.32 39.12 -13.60
CA LYS A 194 -19.55 39.11 -15.06
C LYS A 194 -20.61 38.05 -15.33
N ALA A 195 -21.63 38.45 -16.06
CA ALA A 195 -22.86 37.70 -16.27
C ALA A 195 -22.59 36.35 -16.95
N VAL A 196 -22.70 35.28 -16.17
CA VAL A 196 -22.99 33.92 -16.62
C VAL A 196 -23.97 33.35 -15.59
N VAL A 197 -25.01 32.69 -16.08
CA VAL A 197 -26.14 32.11 -15.32
C VAL A 197 -25.66 31.41 -14.05
N PRO A 198 -26.28 31.63 -12.86
CA PRO A 198 -25.85 30.98 -11.64
C PRO A 198 -26.23 29.49 -11.69
N ILE A 199 -25.26 28.61 -11.93
CA ILE A 199 -25.43 27.18 -11.61
C ILE A 199 -25.19 27.03 -10.11
N ASN A 200 -26.25 27.24 -9.34
CA ASN A 200 -26.25 26.94 -7.92
C ASN A 200 -26.43 25.42 -7.76
N ARG A 201 -25.33 24.66 -7.66
CA ARG A 201 -25.39 23.23 -7.30
C ARG A 201 -25.53 23.07 -5.78
N VAL A 202 -26.46 23.81 -5.18
CA VAL A 202 -26.89 23.61 -3.79
C VAL A 202 -28.13 22.71 -3.88
N LYS A 203 -27.95 21.42 -3.57
CA LYS A 203 -29.10 20.53 -3.41
C LYS A 203 -29.89 20.98 -2.19
N ALA A 204 -31.11 21.47 -2.46
CA ALA A 204 -32.23 21.67 -1.56
C ALA A 204 -32.05 22.59 -0.34
N SER A 205 -32.98 23.53 -0.24
CA SER A 205 -33.22 24.42 0.89
C SER A 205 -33.32 23.64 2.22
N PHE A 206 -32.46 23.96 3.18
CA PHE A 206 -32.75 23.66 4.58
C PHE A 206 -33.92 24.55 5.02
N LYS A 207 -35.13 24.00 4.94
CA LYS A 207 -36.23 24.50 5.76
C LYS A 207 -35.86 24.18 7.21
N GLN A 208 -35.82 25.18 8.07
CA GLN A 208 -35.80 24.95 9.51
C GLN A 208 -37.03 24.10 9.87
N PRO A 209 -36.86 22.93 10.51
CA PRO A 209 -37.99 22.22 11.07
C PRO A 209 -38.52 23.04 12.25
N LEU A 210 -39.82 23.36 12.25
CA LEU A 210 -40.51 23.75 13.48
C LEU A 210 -40.28 22.62 14.51
N GLY A 211 -39.77 22.99 15.68
CA GLY A 211 -39.40 22.05 16.73
C GLY A 211 -40.56 21.12 17.10
N PRO A 212 -40.30 19.82 17.31
CA PRO A 212 -41.35 18.86 17.64
C PRO A 212 -41.99 19.17 19.00
N LYS A 213 -43.33 19.00 19.08
CA LYS A 213 -44.12 18.98 20.33
C LYS A 213 -43.45 18.02 21.32
N GLN A 214 -43.12 18.51 22.51
CA GLN A 214 -42.54 17.69 23.58
C GLN A 214 -43.59 16.75 24.18
N ASN A 215 -43.60 15.51 23.69
CA ASN A 215 -44.30 14.41 24.36
C ASN A 215 -43.22 13.55 25.03
N SER A 216 -43.18 13.56 26.38
CA SER A 216 -42.30 12.78 27.28
C SER A 216 -40.82 12.63 26.87
N ARG A 217 -39.92 13.36 27.57
CA ARG A 217 -38.47 13.31 27.39
C ARG A 217 -37.85 12.20 28.25
N LEU A 218 -37.12 11.26 27.64
CA LEU A 218 -36.24 10.35 28.37
C LEU A 218 -35.11 11.15 29.02
N VAL A 219 -34.85 10.92 30.32
CA VAL A 219 -33.72 11.53 31.03
C VAL A 219 -32.47 10.73 30.65
N ILE A 220 -31.46 11.41 30.14
CA ILE A 220 -30.15 10.81 29.84
C ILE A 220 -29.47 10.53 31.19
N PHE A 221 -28.91 9.34 31.33
CA PHE A 221 -28.16 8.95 32.52
C PHE A 221 -26.99 9.93 32.74
N ASP A 222 -26.91 10.48 33.95
CA ASP A 222 -25.84 11.39 34.35
C ASP A 222 -24.75 10.59 35.07
N GLU A 223 -23.68 10.25 34.34
CA GLU A 223 -22.53 9.51 34.86
C GLU A 223 -21.87 10.22 36.05
N ASN A 224 -22.02 11.55 36.20
CA ASN A 224 -21.46 12.29 37.32
C ASN A 224 -22.23 12.12 38.64
N LYS A 225 -23.44 11.54 38.60
CA LYS A 225 -24.26 11.27 39.79
C LYS A 225 -24.14 9.84 40.32
N ALA A 226 -23.48 8.95 39.58
CA ALA A 226 -23.25 7.58 40.01
C ALA A 226 -21.97 7.51 40.84
N SER A 227 -22.10 7.40 42.17
CA SER A 227 -20.99 7.00 43.03
C SER A 227 -20.65 5.54 42.73
N GLU A 228 -19.49 5.32 42.11
CA GLU A 228 -18.82 4.02 41.94
C GLU A 228 -19.67 2.94 41.28
N THR A 229 -19.89 3.08 39.96
CA THR A 229 -20.24 1.91 39.14
C THR A 229 -18.92 1.23 38.75
N GLU A 230 -18.67 0.02 39.27
CA GLU A 230 -17.59 -0.82 38.74
C GLU A 230 -17.76 -0.95 37.22
N PRO A 231 -16.71 -0.73 36.41
CA PRO A 231 -16.80 -0.92 34.97
C PRO A 231 -17.34 -2.32 34.68
N LEU A 232 -18.53 -2.39 34.08
CA LEU A 232 -19.08 -3.67 33.62
C LEU A 232 -18.03 -4.31 32.72
N GLU A 233 -17.53 -5.49 33.09
CA GLU A 233 -16.64 -6.26 32.21
C GLU A 233 -17.33 -6.35 30.84
N PRO A 234 -16.68 -5.88 29.77
CA PRO A 234 -17.32 -5.76 28.47
C PRO A 234 -17.77 -7.15 28.03
N LYS A 235 -19.08 -7.34 27.92
CA LYS A 235 -19.66 -8.55 27.32
C LYS A 235 -19.13 -8.64 25.90
N PHE A 236 -18.31 -9.67 25.66
CA PHE A 236 -17.72 -9.96 24.37
C PHE A 236 -18.79 -9.94 23.27
N GLU A 237 -18.74 -8.92 22.42
CA GLU A 237 -19.48 -8.94 21.16
C GLU A 237 -19.03 -10.15 20.35
N VAL A 238 -19.99 -10.91 19.84
CA VAL A 238 -19.72 -12.05 18.99
C VAL A 238 -19.36 -11.52 17.60
N TRP A 239 -18.07 -11.33 17.36
CA TRP A 239 -17.57 -11.05 16.02
C TRP A 239 -17.73 -12.31 15.15
N THR A 240 -18.47 -12.21 14.06
CA THR A 240 -18.72 -13.35 13.15
C THR A 240 -17.69 -13.49 12.04
N ALA A 241 -16.92 -12.43 11.75
CA ALA A 241 -15.91 -12.40 10.71
C ALA A 241 -14.74 -11.48 11.11
N PRO A 242 -13.51 -11.75 10.63
CA PRO A 242 -12.39 -10.87 10.87
C PRO A 242 -12.60 -9.50 10.22
N PRO A 243 -12.05 -8.42 10.81
CA PRO A 243 -12.02 -7.10 10.18
C PRO A 243 -11.40 -7.17 8.79
N THR A 244 -11.98 -6.43 7.85
CA THR A 244 -11.41 -6.34 6.51
C THR A 244 -10.17 -5.45 6.53
N ALA A 245 -9.09 -5.87 5.86
CA ALA A 245 -7.84 -5.10 5.82
C ALA A 245 -7.99 -3.67 5.26
N ARG A 246 -9.06 -3.39 4.50
CA ARG A 246 -9.35 -2.08 3.91
C ARG A 246 -10.80 -1.66 4.17
N ALA A 247 -10.98 -0.42 4.60
CA ALA A 247 -12.28 0.23 4.68
C ALA A 247 -12.83 0.52 3.26
N LYS A 248 -13.67 -0.40 2.75
CA LYS A 248 -14.22 -0.35 1.37
C LYS A 248 -15.02 0.92 1.05
N GLU A 249 -15.50 1.65 2.06
CA GLU A 249 -16.21 2.92 1.90
C GLU A 249 -15.26 4.12 1.75
N ASN A 250 -14.10 4.10 2.40
CA ASN A 250 -13.13 5.20 2.39
C ASN A 250 -12.15 5.14 1.21
N GLU A 251 -11.99 3.98 0.58
CA GLU A 251 -11.13 3.80 -0.60
C GLU A 251 -11.95 3.77 -1.90
N GLN A 252 -11.96 4.89 -2.61
CA GLN A 252 -12.50 4.93 -3.97
C GLN A 252 -11.51 4.24 -4.92
N LYS A 253 -11.86 3.05 -5.42
CA LYS A 253 -11.07 2.41 -6.48
C LYS A 253 -11.31 3.16 -7.79
N PRO A 254 -10.28 3.72 -8.45
CA PRO A 254 -10.46 4.33 -9.75
C PRO A 254 -11.02 3.29 -10.72
N GLU A 255 -12.03 3.67 -11.49
CA GLU A 255 -12.43 2.86 -12.64
C GLU A 255 -11.24 2.70 -13.59
N LYS A 256 -11.14 1.52 -14.21
CA LYS A 256 -10.00 1.06 -15.00
C LYS A 256 -9.44 2.20 -15.88
N TRP A 257 -8.21 2.65 -15.61
CA TRP A 257 -7.37 3.01 -16.75
C TRP A 257 -7.21 1.70 -17.51
N THR A 258 -7.78 1.60 -18.71
CA THR A 258 -7.83 0.32 -19.42
C THR A 258 -6.41 -0.23 -19.61
N ASP A 259 -6.07 -1.30 -18.91
CA ASP A 259 -4.87 -2.14 -19.13
C ASP A 259 -4.91 -2.90 -20.47
N VAL A 260 -5.84 -2.53 -21.34
CA VAL A 260 -5.85 -3.01 -22.73
C VAL A 260 -4.79 -2.20 -23.45
N LYS A 261 -3.66 -2.86 -23.75
CA LYS A 261 -2.73 -2.42 -24.79
C LYS A 261 -3.54 -2.24 -26.07
N VAL A 262 -3.97 -1.00 -26.35
CA VAL A 262 -4.78 -0.68 -27.52
C VAL A 262 -3.96 -1.08 -28.75
N ARG A 263 -4.35 -2.17 -29.41
CA ARG A 263 -3.89 -2.43 -30.78
C ARG A 263 -4.61 -1.42 -31.65
N VAL A 264 -3.90 -0.37 -32.06
CA VAL A 264 -4.42 0.58 -33.05
C VAL A 264 -4.41 -0.12 -34.41
N SER A 265 -5.46 -0.89 -34.68
CA SER A 265 -5.71 -1.48 -35.99
C SER A 265 -6.69 -0.60 -36.75
N GLY A 266 -6.16 0.18 -37.70
CA GLY A 266 -6.76 0.43 -39.02
C GLY A 266 -8.09 1.19 -39.14
N LEU A 267 -7.99 2.32 -39.84
CA LEU A 267 -9.00 3.03 -40.65
C LEU A 267 -10.01 3.96 -39.97
N SER A 268 -9.72 5.27 -40.07
CA SER A 268 -10.61 6.24 -40.73
C SER A 268 -9.81 7.50 -41.08
N VAL A 269 -9.76 7.83 -42.37
CA VAL A 269 -9.12 9.04 -42.90
C VAL A 269 -9.93 10.26 -42.43
N ALA A 270 -9.33 11.05 -41.54
CA ALA A 270 -9.70 12.43 -41.29
C ALA A 270 -8.41 13.24 -41.23
N VAL A 271 -8.32 14.29 -42.05
CA VAL A 271 -7.15 15.17 -42.14
C VAL A 271 -6.90 15.81 -40.77
N ALA A 272 -5.77 15.48 -40.14
CA ALA A 272 -5.35 16.08 -38.89
C ALA A 272 -4.77 17.50 -39.14
N PRO A 273 -5.03 18.49 -38.26
CA PRO A 273 -4.34 19.78 -38.32
C PRO A 273 -2.83 19.60 -38.11
N PRO A 274 -1.97 20.49 -38.67
CA PRO A 274 -0.53 20.28 -38.65
C PRO A 274 0.00 20.26 -37.21
N LYS A 275 0.66 19.16 -36.85
CA LYS A 275 1.32 18.99 -35.55
C LYS A 275 2.49 19.97 -35.44
N PRO A 276 2.72 20.61 -34.29
CA PRO A 276 3.95 21.37 -34.08
C PRO A 276 5.15 20.43 -34.18
N SER A 277 6.09 20.79 -35.06
CA SER A 277 7.38 20.12 -35.24
C SER A 277 8.24 20.33 -34.00
N PHE A 278 8.31 19.33 -33.13
CA PHE A 278 9.35 19.25 -32.11
C PHE A 278 10.49 18.43 -32.71
N GLN A 279 11.62 19.06 -33.02
CA GLN A 279 12.85 18.35 -33.37
C GLN A 279 13.65 18.19 -32.08
N PRO A 280 13.81 16.97 -31.54
CA PRO A 280 14.79 16.72 -30.50
C PRO A 280 16.16 17.11 -31.06
N PHE A 281 16.87 17.97 -30.33
CA PHE A 281 18.23 18.36 -30.69
C PHE A 281 19.11 17.11 -30.63
N VAL A 282 19.67 16.71 -31.77
CA VAL A 282 20.75 15.73 -31.85
C VAL A 282 22.04 16.53 -31.71
N GLU A 283 22.79 16.29 -30.63
CA GLU A 283 24.18 16.74 -30.57
C GLU A 283 24.94 16.00 -31.67
N GLU A 284 25.19 16.69 -32.79
CA GLU A 284 26.16 16.27 -33.80
C GLU A 284 27.55 16.39 -33.19
N ASP A 285 28.08 15.28 -32.67
CA ASP A 285 29.50 15.13 -32.43
C ASP A 285 30.12 14.14 -33.43
N ASP A 286 31.29 14.55 -33.89
CA ASP A 286 32.35 13.82 -34.58
C ASP A 286 32.17 13.43 -36.06
N GLN A 287 32.66 14.34 -36.89
CA GLN A 287 33.06 14.12 -38.28
C GLN A 287 34.32 13.23 -38.37
N PRO A 288 34.26 12.02 -38.96
CA PRO A 288 35.47 11.35 -39.40
C PRO A 288 35.97 11.97 -40.72
N PRO A 289 37.29 12.18 -40.91
CA PRO A 289 37.80 12.82 -42.11
C PRO A 289 37.56 11.94 -43.35
N ALA A 290 37.03 12.58 -44.40
CA ALA A 290 36.84 11.99 -45.70
C ALA A 290 38.18 11.52 -46.31
N VAL A 291 38.29 10.23 -46.60
CA VAL A 291 39.24 9.72 -47.58
C VAL A 291 38.53 9.53 -48.92
N ILE A 292 38.96 10.36 -49.86
CA ILE A 292 38.50 10.48 -51.23
C ILE A 292 38.80 9.19 -51.99
N ASN A 293 37.78 8.60 -52.61
CA ASN A 293 37.93 7.54 -53.60
C ASN A 293 38.63 8.10 -54.84
N VAL A 294 39.85 7.63 -55.12
CA VAL A 294 40.49 7.78 -56.42
C VAL A 294 40.67 6.38 -57.02
N VAL A 295 39.82 6.06 -57.99
CA VAL A 295 39.96 4.89 -58.85
C VAL A 295 41.13 5.12 -59.79
N PHE A 296 42.20 4.32 -59.67
CA PHE A 296 43.20 4.16 -60.72
C PHE A 296 43.36 2.68 -61.07
N TYR A 297 42.91 2.35 -62.28
CA TYR A 297 43.26 1.12 -62.98
C TYR A 297 44.77 1.08 -63.21
N ILE A 298 45.46 0.07 -62.67
CA ILE A 298 46.80 -0.31 -63.13
C ILE A 298 46.87 -1.84 -63.22
N CYS A 299 46.99 -2.32 -64.47
CA CYS A 299 47.37 -3.68 -64.84
C CYS A 299 48.65 -4.13 -64.13
N TYR A 300 48.65 -5.31 -63.51
CA TYR A 300 49.88 -6.09 -63.35
C TYR A 300 49.63 -7.60 -63.46
N THR A 301 50.18 -8.14 -64.54
CA THR A 301 50.57 -9.54 -64.79
C THR A 301 51.48 -10.13 -63.71
N ARG A 302 51.16 -11.32 -63.18
CA ARG A 302 52.05 -12.51 -62.96
C ARG A 302 51.29 -13.57 -62.16
N CYS A 303 51.05 -14.77 -62.69
CA CYS A 303 51.98 -15.91 -62.79
C CYS A 303 52.67 -16.27 -61.47
N LEU A 304 52.27 -17.39 -60.86
CA LEU A 304 52.97 -18.38 -60.01
C LEU A 304 51.92 -18.99 -59.04
N LEU A 305 51.84 -20.28 -58.75
CA LEU A 305 52.30 -21.54 -59.33
C LEU A 305 51.57 -22.60 -58.49
N ASN A 306 50.77 -23.49 -59.09
CA ASN A 306 50.30 -24.69 -58.39
C ASN A 306 51.49 -25.64 -58.23
N PHE A 307 51.72 -26.08 -57.00
CA PHE A 307 52.66 -27.12 -56.64
C PHE A 307 51.86 -28.29 -56.04
N ILE A 308 51.81 -29.38 -56.82
CA ILE A 308 51.38 -30.76 -56.51
C ILE A 308 49.89 -31.00 -56.26
#